data_AF-A0A8U0NCT1-F1
#
_entry.id   AF-A0A8U0NCT1-F1
#
_cell.length_a   1.000
_cell.length_b   1.000
_cell.length_c   1.000
_cell.angle_alpha   90.00
_cell.angle_beta   90.00
_cell.angle_gamma   90.00
#
_symmetry.space_group_name_H-M   'P 1'
#
loop_
_entity.id
_entity.type
_entity.pdbx_description
1 polymer ?
#
loop_
_entity_poly.entity_id
_entity_poly.type
_entity_poly.pdbx_seq_one_letter_code
_entity_poly.pdbx_strand_id
1 'polypeptide(L)'
;MLRAPRGRPGAAFLWLAVAVRTMAGVSELESALQMEPAAFQALYSAEKPKLEEENLIFFCQMGRRGLQATQLAQGLGYTGARNYAGAYREWSQKED
;
A
#
# COMPACT_ATOMS: atom_id res chain seq x y z
N MET A 1 -9.76 -3.52 11.39
CA MET A 1 -8.29 -3.67 11.52
C MET A 1 -7.90 -4.93 10.76
N LEU A 2 -7.15 -4.80 9.66
CA LEU A 2 -6.66 -5.96 8.90
C LEU A 2 -5.62 -6.71 9.74
N ARG A 3 -5.69 -8.03 9.78
CA ARG A 3 -4.70 -8.89 10.44
C ARG A 3 -3.64 -9.29 9.41
N ALA A 4 -2.38 -9.35 9.83
CA ALA A 4 -1.32 -9.95 9.01
C ALA A 4 -1.72 -11.36 8.55
N PRO A 5 -1.54 -11.72 7.27
CA PRO A 5 -1.61 -13.11 6.83
C PRO A 5 -0.55 -13.92 7.57
N ARG A 6 -0.87 -15.17 7.95
CA ARG A 6 0.09 -16.11 8.55
C ARG A 6 0.67 -17.01 7.45
N GLY A 7 2.00 -17.15 7.40
CA GLY A 7 2.71 -18.08 6.52
C GLY A 7 3.55 -17.41 5.43
N ARG A 8 4.53 -18.15 4.87
CA ARG A 8 5.42 -17.72 3.77
C ARG A 8 4.62 -16.94 2.71
N PRO A 9 5.17 -15.86 2.14
CA PRO A 9 4.44 -15.00 1.20
C PRO A 9 3.99 -15.79 -0.03
N GLY A 10 2.77 -16.32 0.02
CA GLY A 10 2.07 -16.87 -1.12
C GLY A 10 1.65 -15.74 -2.05
N ALA A 11 1.25 -16.07 -3.27
CA ALA A 11 0.90 -15.13 -4.34
C ALA A 11 -0.04 -13.97 -3.93
N ALA A 12 -0.81 -14.10 -2.84
CA ALA A 12 -1.61 -13.00 -2.27
C ALA A 12 -0.78 -11.83 -1.70
N PHE A 13 0.46 -12.06 -1.25
CA PHE A 13 1.35 -11.01 -0.73
C PHE A 13 2.03 -10.19 -1.83
N LEU A 14 2.08 -10.71 -3.06
CA LEU A 14 2.58 -10.03 -4.25
C LEU A 14 1.58 -9.01 -4.82
N TRP A 15 0.30 -9.07 -4.44
CA TRP A 15 -0.70 -8.06 -4.80
C TRP A 15 -0.69 -6.83 -3.88
N LEU A 16 0.18 -6.82 -2.85
CA LEU A 16 0.26 -5.74 -1.86
C LEU A 16 1.53 -4.89 -1.95
N ALA A 17 2.22 -4.90 -3.09
CA ALA A 17 3.49 -4.22 -3.26
C ALA A 17 3.41 -3.06 -4.26
N VAL A 18 2.63 -2.02 -3.94
CA VAL A 18 3.14 -0.65 -4.21
C VAL A 18 4.10 -0.22 -3.08
N ALA A 19 4.29 -1.06 -2.06
CA ALA A 19 4.99 -0.72 -0.82
C ALA A 19 6.29 -1.52 -0.59
N VAL A 20 7.24 -1.60 -1.52
CA VAL A 20 8.63 -2.00 -1.16
C VAL A 20 9.73 -1.30 -1.98
N ARG A 21 9.47 -0.18 -2.67
CA ARG A 21 10.55 0.66 -3.22
C ARG A 21 10.50 2.12 -2.83
N THR A 22 9.35 2.60 -2.39
CA THR A 22 9.14 3.98 -1.99
C THR A 22 9.10 4.10 -0.48
N MET A 23 10.28 4.29 0.13
CA MET A 23 10.36 5.18 1.29
C MET A 23 10.13 6.65 0.90
N ALA A 24 9.55 6.92 -0.28
CA ALA A 24 9.07 8.21 -0.65
C ALA A 24 7.88 8.58 0.23
N GLY A 25 7.88 9.80 0.75
CA GLY A 25 6.86 10.27 1.67
C GLY A 25 5.45 10.22 1.08
N VAL A 26 4.47 10.48 1.93
CA VAL A 26 3.05 10.63 1.55
C VAL A 26 2.88 11.61 0.37
N SER A 27 3.81 12.55 0.18
CA SER A 27 3.85 13.49 -0.94
C SER A 27 4.09 12.83 -2.32
N GLU A 28 4.92 11.79 -2.41
CA GLU A 28 5.10 11.09 -3.70
C GLU A 28 3.87 10.24 -4.03
N LEU A 29 3.21 9.68 -3.00
CA LEU A 29 2.02 8.87 -3.18
C LEU A 29 0.90 9.63 -3.90
N GLU A 30 0.70 10.91 -3.59
CA GLU A 30 -0.31 11.74 -4.27
C GLU A 30 -0.05 11.80 -5.78
N SER A 31 1.18 12.15 -6.15
CA SER A 31 1.61 12.19 -7.55
C SER A 31 1.45 10.83 -8.23
N ALA A 32 1.82 9.74 -7.54
CA ALA A 32 1.71 8.37 -8.03
C ALA A 32 0.25 7.95 -8.28
N LEU A 33 -0.68 8.32 -7.41
CA LEU A 33 -2.08 7.96 -7.56
C LEU A 33 -2.81 8.80 -8.62
N GLN A 34 -2.27 9.97 -8.99
CA GLN A 34 -2.85 10.88 -9.99
C GLN A 34 -2.24 10.75 -11.39
N MET A 35 -1.05 10.15 -11.55
CA MET A 35 -0.43 10.00 -12.88
C MET A 35 -1.16 9.01 -13.80
N GLU A 36 -0.87 9.08 -15.09
CA GLU A 36 -1.39 8.14 -16.08
C GLU A 36 -0.92 6.70 -15.85
N PRO A 37 -1.74 5.67 -16.13
CA PRO A 37 -1.38 4.27 -15.89
C PRO A 37 -0.07 3.83 -16.57
N ALA A 38 0.20 4.31 -17.79
CA ALA A 38 1.44 3.99 -18.50
C ALA A 38 2.67 4.61 -17.82
N ALA A 39 2.56 5.81 -17.26
CA ALA A 39 3.63 6.45 -16.51
C ALA A 39 3.89 5.73 -15.18
N PHE A 40 2.81 5.33 -14.50
CA PHE A 40 2.89 4.52 -13.29
C PHE A 40 3.60 3.19 -13.54
N GLN A 41 3.22 2.48 -14.60
CA GLN A 41 3.85 1.23 -15.01
C GLN A 41 5.34 1.42 -15.33
N ALA A 42 5.71 2.49 -16.04
CA ALA A 42 7.11 2.76 -16.37
C ALA A 42 7.96 3.06 -15.11
N LEU A 43 7.41 3.84 -14.16
CA LEU A 43 8.15 4.27 -12.97
C LEU A 43 8.22 3.17 -11.89
N TYR A 44 7.11 2.48 -11.64
CA TYR A 44 6.97 1.51 -10.55
C TYR A 44 7.06 0.06 -11.02
N SER A 45 7.09 -0.19 -12.33
CA SER A 45 7.08 -1.56 -12.90
C SER A 45 5.88 -2.40 -12.43
N ALA A 46 4.77 -1.75 -12.12
CA ALA A 46 3.54 -2.33 -11.58
C ALA A 46 2.32 -1.66 -12.19
N GLU A 47 1.20 -2.39 -12.27
CA GLU A 47 -0.05 -1.82 -12.76
C GLU A 47 -0.57 -0.76 -11.77
N LYS A 48 -1.09 0.36 -12.31
CA LYS A 48 -1.72 1.37 -11.47
C LYS A 48 -2.99 0.78 -10.83
N PRO A 49 -3.18 0.91 -9.50
CA PRO A 49 -4.41 0.47 -8.85
C PRO A 49 -5.64 1.16 -9.44
N LYS A 50 -6.76 0.44 -9.51
CA LYS A 50 -8.07 1.00 -9.88
C LYS A 50 -8.72 1.67 -8.68
N LEU A 51 -9.66 2.59 -8.91
CA LEU A 51 -10.37 3.28 -7.83
C LEU A 51 -11.29 2.33 -7.03
N GLU A 52 -11.76 1.26 -7.70
CA GLU A 52 -12.67 0.26 -7.17
C GLU A 52 -11.93 -0.93 -6.52
N GLU A 53 -10.60 -0.92 -6.50
CA GLU A 53 -9.80 -2.00 -5.90
C GLU A 53 -10.13 -2.14 -4.41
N GLU A 54 -10.68 -3.29 -4.01
CA GLU A 54 -11.25 -3.49 -2.68
C GLU A 54 -10.19 -3.61 -1.56
N ASN A 55 -8.96 -3.96 -1.94
CA ASN A 55 -7.87 -4.31 -1.03
C ASN A 55 -6.58 -3.53 -1.31
N LEU A 56 -6.69 -2.22 -1.51
CA LEU A 56 -5.54 -1.33 -1.59
C LEU A 56 -4.98 -1.04 -0.19
N ILE A 57 -4.07 -1.89 0.29
CA ILE A 57 -3.58 -1.84 1.67
C ILE A 57 -2.30 -1.01 1.76
N PHE A 58 -2.33 0.00 2.61
CA PHE A 58 -1.17 0.84 2.95
C PHE A 58 -0.60 0.47 4.32
N PHE A 59 0.72 0.42 4.40
CA PHE A 59 1.45 0.24 5.65
C PHE A 59 2.80 0.97 5.59
N CYS A 60 3.49 1.07 6.72
CA CYS A 60 4.86 1.56 6.79
C CYS A 60 5.62 0.80 7.88
N GLN A 61 6.74 1.32 8.37
CA GLN A 61 7.49 0.68 9.44
C GLN A 61 6.72 0.60 10.78
N MET A 62 6.04 1.68 11.17
CA MET A 62 5.45 1.85 12.51
C MET A 62 3.96 2.27 12.52
N GLY A 63 3.30 2.24 11.37
CA GLY A 63 1.85 2.51 11.21
C GLY A 63 1.48 3.96 10.86
N ARG A 64 2.22 4.98 11.34
CA ARG A 64 1.82 6.39 11.16
C ARG A 64 1.65 6.85 9.70
N ARG A 65 2.63 6.54 8.84
CA ARG A 65 2.59 6.91 7.41
C ARG A 65 1.56 6.10 6.63
N GLY A 66 1.32 4.85 7.03
CA GLY A 66 0.28 4.00 6.42
C GLY A 66 -1.12 4.60 6.60
N LEU A 67 -1.39 5.19 7.77
CA LEU A 67 -2.65 5.89 8.02
C LEU A 67 -2.80 7.12 7.12
N GLN A 68 -1.77 7.96 7.04
CA GLN A 68 -1.79 9.17 6.20
C GLN A 68 -1.96 8.83 4.71
N ALA A 69 -1.24 7.81 4.23
CA ALA A 69 -1.37 7.29 2.87
C ALA A 69 -2.78 6.79 2.56
N THR A 70 -3.39 6.08 3.53
CA THR A 70 -4.78 5.63 3.39
C THR A 70 -5.75 6.79 3.26
N GLN A 71 -5.63 7.80 4.13
CA GLN A 71 -6.50 8.98 4.10
C GLN A 71 -6.37 9.77 2.79
N LEU A 72 -5.14 9.92 2.29
CA LEU A 72 -4.86 10.54 1.00
C LEU A 72 -5.53 9.77 -0.14
N ALA A 73 -5.30 8.46 -0.21
CA ALA A 73 -5.88 7.62 -1.26
C ALA A 73 -7.42 7.64 -1.24
N GLN A 74 -8.03 7.62 -0.06
CA GLN A 74 -9.48 7.78 0.09
C GLN A 74 -9.96 9.15 -0.42
N GLY A 75 -9.22 10.23 -0.13
CA GLY A 75 -9.52 11.57 -0.65
C GLY A 75 -9.43 11.67 -2.17
N LEU A 76 -8.62 10.81 -2.81
CA LEU A 76 -8.49 10.70 -4.26
C LEU A 76 -9.52 9.72 -4.89
N GLY A 77 -10.41 9.13 -4.09
CA GLY A 77 -11.47 8.25 -4.58
C GLY A 77 -11.15 6.75 -4.57
N TYR A 78 -10.01 6.32 -4.02
CA TYR A 78 -9.70 4.90 -3.86
C TYR A 78 -10.52 4.31 -2.70
N THR A 79 -11.64 3.68 -3.03
CA THR A 79 -12.66 3.28 -2.05
C THR A 79 -12.25 2.10 -1.17
N GLY A 80 -11.46 1.16 -1.71
CA GLY A 80 -10.91 0.04 -0.95
C GLY A 80 -9.57 0.32 -0.28
N ALA A 81 -9.15 1.58 -0.17
CA ALA A 81 -7.94 1.97 0.56
C ALA A 81 -8.06 1.66 2.05
N ARG A 82 -7.14 0.87 2.59
CA ARG A 82 -7.14 0.40 3.98
C ARG A 82 -5.77 0.52 4.63
N ASN A 83 -5.73 0.92 5.90
CA ASN A 83 -4.51 0.96 6.68
C ASN A 83 -4.27 -0.38 7.41
N TYR A 84 -3.10 -0.97 7.24
CA TYR A 84 -2.60 -1.98 8.15
C TYR A 84 -1.81 -1.32 9.30
N ALA A 85 -2.54 -1.03 10.40
CA ALA A 85 -2.02 -0.27 11.54
C ALA A 85 -0.85 -0.96 12.27
N GLY A 86 -0.83 -2.29 12.29
CA GLY A 86 0.28 -3.09 12.84
C GLY A 86 1.61 -2.85 12.14
N ALA A 87 1.52 -2.45 10.87
CA ALA A 87 2.67 -2.12 10.03
C ALA A 87 3.68 -3.28 9.94
N TYR A 88 4.84 -3.00 9.35
CA TYR A 88 5.89 -4.00 9.21
C TYR A 88 6.33 -4.55 10.58
N ARG A 89 6.38 -3.71 11.62
CA ARG A 89 6.82 -4.09 12.97
C ARG A 89 5.97 -5.20 13.59
N GLU A 90 4.64 -5.17 13.44
CA GLU A 90 3.77 -6.25 13.96
C GLU A 90 3.91 -7.52 13.13
N TRP A 91 4.07 -7.39 11.80
CA TRP A 91 4.25 -8.53 10.92
C TRP A 91 5.57 -9.26 11.23
N SER A 92 6.69 -8.54 11.33
CA SER A 92 8.01 -9.14 11.54
C SER A 92 8.09 -9.90 12.87
N GLN A 93 7.38 -9.45 13.91
CA GLN A 93 7.33 -10.14 15.21
C GLN A 93 6.48 -11.42 15.22
N LYS A 94 5.68 -11.65 14.17
CA LYS A 94 4.79 -12.82 14.04
C LYS A 94 5.29 -13.86 13.03
N GLU A 95 6.32 -13.51 12.27
CA GLU A 95 7.01 -14.42 11.34
C GLU A 95 8.15 -15.20 12.00
N ASP A 96 8.59 -14.77 13.20
CA ASP A 96 9.45 -15.55 14.10
C ASP A 96 8.64 -16.60 14.89
#